data_AF-A0A260S594-F1
#
_entry.id   AF-A0A260S594-F1
#
_cell.length_a   1.000
_cell.length_b   1.000
_cell.length_c   1.000
_cell.angle_alpha   90.00
_cell.angle_beta   90.00
_cell.angle_gamma   90.00
#
_symmetry.space_group_name_H-M   'P 1'
#
loop_
_entity.id
_entity.type
_entity.pdbx_description
1 polymer ?
#
loop_
_entity_poly.entity_id
_entity_poly.type
_entity_poly.pdbx_seq_one_letter_code
_entity_poly.pdbx_strand_id
1 'polypeptide(L)'
;MITLTEDERRLLHRLNGSIGQVIATPKHGIDSLRQSQGGGGGKGFDYRLTKTGLEGEWCQYDIVERLPDGSPGILRFHKPHLRVEMTYTRLRQWATSLPAELRERAMTAWRTYPVDTRDLAELARIVHEAIDLSAPAEQLELFEVA
;
A
#
# COMPACT_ATOMS: atom_id res chain seq x y z
N MET A 1 15.78 -4.71 -8.93
CA MET A 1 14.54 -4.15 -8.35
C MET A 1 13.47 -5.23 -8.41
N ILE A 2 12.67 -5.40 -7.36
CA ILE A 2 11.62 -6.44 -7.32
C ILE A 2 10.35 -5.88 -7.97
N THR A 3 9.84 -6.62 -8.95
CA THR A 3 8.54 -6.35 -9.57
C THR A 3 7.40 -6.80 -8.65
N LEU A 4 6.39 -5.94 -8.50
CA LEU A 4 5.16 -6.21 -7.77
C LEU A 4 4.09 -6.71 -8.75
N THR A 5 3.22 -7.61 -8.29
CA THR A 5 2.00 -7.92 -9.04
C THR A 5 1.03 -6.74 -8.98
N GLU A 6 0.07 -6.69 -9.91
CA GLU A 6 -0.93 -5.61 -9.89
C GLU A 6 -1.75 -5.59 -8.59
N ASP A 7 -2.10 -6.77 -8.06
CA ASP A 7 -2.80 -6.91 -6.79
C ASP A 7 -1.97 -6.41 -5.61
N GLU A 8 -0.66 -6.70 -5.57
CA GLU A 8 0.24 -6.18 -4.55
C GLU A 8 0.37 -4.67 -4.64
N ARG A 9 0.49 -4.11 -5.84
CA ARG A 9 0.50 -2.64 -6.05
C ARG A 9 -0.79 -2.03 -5.53
N ARG A 10 -1.94 -2.63 -5.86
CA ARG A 10 -3.26 -2.20 -5.38
C ARG A 10 -3.34 -2.20 -3.85
N LEU A 11 -2.82 -3.24 -3.21
CA LEU A 11 -2.73 -3.34 -1.75
C LEU A 11 -1.84 -2.23 -1.16
N LEU A 12 -0.63 -2.05 -1.67
CA LEU A 12 0.30 -1.05 -1.15
C LEU A 12 -0.18 0.39 -1.37
N HIS A 13 -0.85 0.67 -2.49
CA HIS A 13 -1.47 1.97 -2.76
C HIS A 13 -2.56 2.31 -1.73
N ARG A 14 -3.37 1.32 -1.33
CA ARG A 14 -4.37 1.48 -0.26
C ARG A 14 -3.75 1.66 1.12
N LEU A 15 -2.60 1.05 1.35
CA LEU A 15 -1.90 1.07 2.64
C LEU A 15 -0.76 2.09 2.68
N ASN A 16 -0.72 3.07 1.76
CA ASN A 16 0.43 3.96 1.58
C ASN A 16 0.93 4.62 2.88
N GLY A 17 0.03 5.00 3.78
CA GLY A 17 0.37 5.60 5.08
C GLY A 17 1.15 4.66 6.01
N SER A 18 1.01 3.34 5.86
CA SER A 18 1.78 2.33 6.59
C SER A 18 3.09 1.94 5.89
N ILE A 19 3.19 2.16 4.58
CA ILE A 19 4.34 1.74 3.76
C ILE A 19 5.48 2.76 3.77
N GLY A 20 5.17 4.05 3.97
CA GLY A 20 6.18 5.12 3.97
C GLY A 20 7.38 4.85 4.88
N GLN A 21 7.13 4.45 6.12
CA GLN A 21 8.20 4.09 7.06
C GLN A 21 9.03 2.88 6.60
N VAL A 22 8.41 1.92 5.90
CA VAL A 22 9.09 0.73 5.38
C VAL A 22 10.05 1.11 4.26
N ILE A 23 9.72 2.07 3.41
CA ILE A 23 10.66 2.57 2.39
C ILE A 23 11.82 3.31 3.07
N ALA A 24 11.50 4.21 4.01
CA ALA A 24 12.49 5.02 4.74
C ALA A 24 13.46 4.17 5.56
N THR A 25 12.93 3.16 6.27
CA THR A 25 13.69 2.33 7.21
C THR A 25 13.21 0.86 7.15
N PRO A 26 13.57 0.07 6.12
CA PRO A 26 12.94 -1.23 5.87
C PRO A 26 12.91 -2.19 7.05
N LYS A 27 13.97 -2.26 7.86
CA LYS A 27 13.99 -3.12 9.05
C LYS A 27 13.03 -2.59 10.13
N HIS A 28 13.20 -1.34 10.55
CA HIS A 28 12.40 -0.74 11.63
C HIS A 28 10.93 -0.58 11.25
N GLY A 29 10.62 -0.23 10.00
CA GLY A 29 9.26 -0.16 9.50
C GLY A 29 8.56 -1.51 9.58
N ILE A 30 9.22 -2.60 9.18
CA ILE A 30 8.65 -3.95 9.30
C ILE A 30 8.44 -4.35 10.76
N ASP A 31 9.39 -4.05 11.64
CA ASP A 31 9.25 -4.32 13.08
C ASP A 31 8.08 -3.53 13.67
N SER A 32 7.88 -2.28 13.25
CA SER A 32 6.73 -1.45 13.63
C SER A 32 5.40 -2.04 13.12
N LEU A 33 5.35 -2.55 11.88
CA LEU A 33 4.16 -3.20 11.35
C LEU A 33 3.82 -4.49 12.09
N ARG A 34 4.82 -5.29 12.48
CA ARG A 34 4.62 -6.52 13.28
C ARG A 34 4.02 -6.27 14.66
N GLN A 35 4.37 -5.14 15.26
CA GLN A 35 3.86 -4.71 16.57
C GLN A 35 2.50 -3.99 16.46
N SER A 36 2.11 -3.60 15.25
CA SER A 36 0.84 -2.97 14.99
C SER A 36 -0.30 -4.00 15.11
N GLN A 37 -1.39 -3.58 15.75
CA GLN A 37 -2.70 -4.24 15.61
C GLN A 37 -3.55 -3.51 14.56
N GLY A 38 -2.90 -2.77 13.66
CA GLY A 38 -3.55 -1.93 12.66
C GLY A 38 -4.43 -2.76 11.74
N GLY A 39 -5.67 -2.34 11.66
CA GLY A 39 -6.66 -2.82 10.72
C GLY A 39 -7.65 -1.69 10.48
N GLY A 40 -8.33 -1.76 9.36
CA GLY A 40 -9.27 -0.73 8.98
C GLY A 40 -9.93 -1.10 7.69
N GLY A 41 -10.82 -0.22 7.25
CA GLY A 41 -11.56 -0.46 6.04
C GLY A 41 -12.65 0.56 5.81
N GLY A 42 -13.50 0.26 4.84
CA GLY A 42 -14.60 1.08 4.41
C GLY A 42 -14.70 1.16 2.89
N LYS A 43 -15.93 1.40 2.42
CA LYS A 43 -16.25 1.55 0.99
C LYS A 43 -15.72 0.39 0.13
N GLY A 44 -15.90 -0.84 0.62
CA GLY A 44 -15.59 -2.04 -0.15
C GLY A 44 -14.14 -2.53 -0.06
N PHE A 45 -13.37 -2.06 0.93
CA PHE A 45 -12.03 -2.52 1.20
C PHE A 45 -11.81 -2.67 2.69
N ASP A 46 -11.29 -3.81 3.12
CA ASP A 46 -10.84 -4.06 4.49
C ASP A 46 -9.38 -4.52 4.45
N TYR A 47 -8.61 -4.21 5.48
CA TYR A 47 -7.22 -4.63 5.60
C TYR A 47 -6.84 -5.01 7.02
N ARG A 48 -5.77 -5.80 7.10
CA ARG A 48 -5.16 -6.20 8.37
C ARG A 48 -3.64 -6.21 8.26
N LEU A 49 -2.98 -5.61 9.24
CA LEU A 49 -1.56 -5.80 9.50
C LEU A 49 -1.43 -6.99 10.45
N THR A 50 -0.88 -8.10 9.99
CA THR A 50 -0.70 -9.30 10.81
C THR A 50 0.72 -9.37 11.36
N LYS A 51 1.03 -10.42 12.12
CA LYS A 51 2.41 -10.68 12.58
C LYS A 51 3.36 -11.03 11.44
N THR A 52 2.85 -11.46 10.30
CA THR A 52 3.65 -12.04 9.21
C THR A 52 3.55 -11.26 7.89
N GLY A 53 2.54 -10.40 7.72
CA GLY A 53 2.36 -9.64 6.50
C GLY A 53 1.18 -8.66 6.53
N LEU A 54 0.87 -8.19 5.33
CA LEU A 54 -0.27 -7.34 5.00
C LEU A 54 -1.36 -8.20 4.36
N GLU A 55 -2.61 -7.99 4.73
CA GLU A 55 -3.77 -8.59 4.09
C GLU A 55 -4.74 -7.48 3.66
N GLY A 56 -5.32 -7.60 2.47
CA GLY A 56 -6.40 -6.75 2.01
C GLY A 56 -7.48 -7.57 1.32
N GLU A 57 -8.73 -7.20 1.59
CA GLU A 57 -9.92 -7.81 1.00
C GLU A 57 -10.77 -6.73 0.33
N TRP A 58 -11.20 -6.98 -0.90
CA TRP A 58 -12.09 -6.10 -1.64
C TRP A 58 -13.46 -6.76 -1.79
N CYS A 59 -14.49 -6.00 -1.46
CA CYS A 59 -15.89 -6.40 -1.61
C CYS A 59 -16.65 -5.31 -2.37
N GLN A 60 -17.61 -5.74 -3.18
CA GLN A 60 -18.59 -4.81 -3.75
C GLN A 60 -19.63 -4.48 -2.67
N TYR A 61 -20.28 -3.33 -2.80
CA TYR A 61 -21.35 -2.95 -1.89
C TYR A 61 -22.43 -2.15 -2.61
N ASP A 62 -23.66 -2.32 -2.16
CA ASP A 62 -24.80 -1.52 -2.60
C ASP A 62 -25.13 -0.46 -1.55
N ILE A 63 -25.56 0.71 -2.01
CA ILE A 63 -26.17 1.72 -1.14
C ILE A 63 -27.64 1.34 -0.99
N VAL A 64 -28.00 0.84 0.19
CA VAL A 64 -29.37 0.43 0.52
C VAL A 64 -30.23 1.64 0.85
N GLU A 65 -29.65 2.60 1.56
CA GLU A 65 -30.33 3.81 2.01
C GLU A 65 -29.38 5.00 1.91
N ARG A 66 -29.93 6.15 1.54
CA ARG A 66 -29.22 7.43 1.54
C ARG A 66 -29.75 8.31 2.67
N LEU A 67 -28.85 9.05 3.30
CA LEU A 67 -29.21 10.10 4.23
C LEU A 67 -29.90 11.26 3.50
N PRO A 68 -30.60 12.17 4.21
CA PRO A 68 -31.29 13.31 3.59
C PRO A 68 -30.38 14.23 2.75
N ASP A 69 -29.07 14.26 3.02
CA ASP A 69 -28.07 15.01 2.26
C ASP A 69 -27.57 14.26 1.00
N GLY A 70 -28.13 13.09 0.70
CA GLY A 70 -27.78 12.24 -0.44
C GLY A 70 -26.54 11.36 -0.22
N SER A 71 -25.84 11.49 0.91
CA SER A 71 -24.71 10.62 1.24
C SER A 71 -25.17 9.20 1.57
N PRO A 72 -24.32 8.17 1.39
CA PRO A 72 -24.69 6.79 1.72
C PRO A 72 -24.93 6.64 3.23
N GLY A 73 -26.13 6.19 3.62
CA GLY A 73 -26.49 5.93 5.01
C GLY A 73 -26.27 4.47 5.40
N ILE A 74 -26.92 3.55 4.68
CA ILE A 74 -26.79 2.10 4.91
C ILE A 74 -26.17 1.44 3.69
N LEU A 75 -25.12 0.66 3.94
CA LEU A 75 -24.43 -0.12 2.92
C LEU A 75 -24.69 -1.62 3.13
N ARG A 76 -24.88 -2.36 2.03
CA ARG A 76 -24.90 -3.83 2.03
C ARG A 76 -23.67 -4.33 1.31
N PHE A 77 -22.79 -5.00 2.05
CA PHE A 77 -21.57 -5.58 1.51
C PHE A 77 -21.83 -6.96 0.92
N HIS A 78 -21.25 -7.21 -0.25
CA HIS A 78 -21.24 -8.50 -0.91
C HIS A 78 -20.07 -9.33 -0.37
N LYS A 79 -19.99 -10.60 -0.77
CA LYS A 79 -18.82 -11.42 -0.47
C LYS A 79 -17.55 -10.78 -1.09
N PRO A 80 -16.40 -10.86 -0.41
CA PRO A 80 -15.13 -10.44 -1.00
C PRO A 80 -14.89 -11.16 -2.35
N HIS A 81 -14.47 -10.40 -3.35
CA HIS A 81 -14.15 -10.92 -4.69
C HIS A 81 -12.64 -10.97 -4.95
N LEU A 82 -11.84 -10.30 -4.11
CA LEU A 82 -10.39 -10.29 -4.19
C LEU A 82 -9.82 -10.27 -2.77
N ARG A 83 -8.85 -11.16 -2.52
CA ARG A 83 -8.03 -11.17 -1.30
C ARG A 83 -6.57 -11.17 -1.73
N VAL A 84 -5.80 -10.24 -1.18
CA VAL A 84 -4.37 -10.07 -1.49
C VAL A 84 -3.58 -10.14 -0.20
N GLU A 85 -2.48 -10.87 -0.22
CA GLU A 85 -1.57 -10.98 0.91
C GLU A 85 -0.14 -10.69 0.47
N MET A 86 0.60 -9.95 1.28
CA MET A 86 2.02 -9.68 1.05
C MET A 86 2.80 -9.90 2.34
N THR A 87 3.72 -10.86 2.32
CA THR A 87 4.56 -11.14 3.50
C THR A 87 5.53 -9.99 3.79
N TYR A 88 5.88 -9.82 5.06
CA TYR A 88 6.90 -8.84 5.44
C TYR A 88 8.28 -9.13 4.86
N THR A 89 8.60 -10.40 4.60
CA THR A 89 9.83 -10.76 3.90
C THR A 89 9.83 -10.17 2.49
N ARG A 90 8.75 -10.37 1.73
CA ARG A 90 8.60 -9.82 0.38
C ARG A 90 8.57 -8.29 0.39
N LEU A 91 7.81 -7.69 1.31
CA LEU A 91 7.75 -6.23 1.46
C LEU A 91 9.12 -5.61 1.76
N ARG A 92 9.88 -6.22 2.69
CA ARG A 92 11.24 -5.78 3.01
C ARG A 92 12.17 -5.91 1.81
N GLN A 93 12.13 -7.04 1.10
CA GLN A 93 12.96 -7.26 -0.08
C GLN A 93 12.63 -6.22 -1.16
N TRP A 94 11.35 -5.95 -1.40
CA TRP A 94 10.91 -4.92 -2.33
C TRP A 94 11.45 -3.55 -1.93
N ALA A 95 11.19 -3.11 -0.69
CA ALA A 95 11.64 -1.81 -0.19
C ALA A 95 13.17 -1.65 -0.22
N THR A 96 13.91 -2.72 0.08
CA THR A 96 15.39 -2.71 0.03
C THR A 96 15.92 -2.65 -1.41
N SER A 97 15.15 -3.14 -2.38
CA SER A 97 15.52 -3.16 -3.80
C SER A 97 15.26 -1.84 -4.54
N LEU A 98 14.61 -0.87 -3.89
CA LEU A 98 14.31 0.45 -4.44
C LEU A 98 15.59 1.28 -4.63
N PRO A 99 15.59 2.23 -5.60
CA PRO A 99 16.71 3.16 -5.81
C PRO A 99 17.14 3.85 -4.52
N ALA A 100 18.45 4.04 -4.35
CA ALA A 100 19.01 4.65 -3.15
C ALA A 100 18.47 6.07 -2.92
N GLU A 101 18.39 6.87 -3.98
CA GLU A 101 17.84 8.23 -3.96
C GLU A 101 16.40 8.26 -3.41
N LEU A 102 15.55 7.32 -3.84
CA LEU A 102 14.17 7.24 -3.38
C LEU A 102 14.11 6.88 -1.88
N ARG A 103 14.96 5.95 -1.43
CA ARG A 103 15.05 5.58 -0.01
C ARG A 103 15.59 6.73 0.85
N GLU A 104 16.55 7.49 0.35
CA GLU A 104 17.10 8.69 1.03
C GLU A 104 16.03 9.78 1.16
N ARG A 105 15.30 10.09 0.08
CA ARG A 105 14.15 11.00 0.11
C ARG A 105 13.11 10.55 1.14
N ALA A 106 12.77 9.26 1.16
CA ALA A 106 11.80 8.71 2.11
C ALA A 106 12.28 8.85 3.56
N MET A 107 13.57 8.63 3.81
CA MET A 107 14.18 8.79 5.13
C MET A 107 14.16 10.25 5.59
N THR A 108 14.40 11.22 4.70
CA THR A 108 14.24 12.64 5.01
C THR A 108 12.79 12.99 5.33
N ALA A 109 11.83 12.52 4.52
CA ALA A 109 10.41 12.75 4.73
C ALA A 109 9.86 12.07 6.01
N TRP A 110 10.46 10.96 6.45
CA TRP A 110 10.10 10.26 7.69
C TRP A 110 10.88 10.74 8.94
N ARG A 111 11.63 11.84 8.86
CA ARG A 111 12.52 12.25 9.95
C ARG A 111 11.75 12.60 11.24
N THR A 112 11.85 11.74 12.25
CA THR A 112 11.24 11.90 13.58
C THR A 112 12.20 12.36 14.68
N TYR A 113 13.52 12.31 14.44
CA TYR A 113 14.57 12.67 15.40
C TYR A 113 15.65 13.55 14.74
N PRO A 114 16.28 14.51 15.46
CA PRO A 114 16.06 14.92 16.85
C PRO A 114 14.76 15.71 17.09
N VAL A 115 14.11 16.14 16.01
CA VAL A 115 12.81 16.81 16.03
C VAL A 115 11.91 16.08 15.02
N ASP A 116 10.62 15.93 15.35
CA ASP A 116 9.65 15.40 14.40
C ASP A 116 9.36 16.43 13.31
N THR A 117 9.86 16.15 12.11
CA THR A 117 9.76 16.99 10.93
C THR A 117 9.11 16.22 9.78
N ARG A 118 8.30 15.21 10.10
CA ARG A 118 7.70 14.32 9.10
C ARG A 118 6.88 15.10 8.08
N ASP A 119 7.20 14.87 6.81
CA ASP A 119 6.39 15.29 5.67
C ASP A 119 5.62 14.07 5.14
N LEU A 120 4.41 13.87 5.68
CA LEU A 120 3.56 12.74 5.30
C LEU A 120 3.06 12.86 3.86
N ALA A 121 2.99 14.07 3.29
CA ALA A 121 2.53 14.30 1.93
C ALA A 121 3.61 13.94 0.91
N GLU A 122 4.87 14.35 1.14
CA GLU A 122 6.01 13.86 0.36
C GLU A 122 6.16 12.35 0.50
N LEU A 123 6.00 11.81 1.71
CA LEU A 123 6.14 10.38 1.92
C LEU A 123 5.08 9.57 1.15
N ALA A 124 3.83 10.04 1.11
CA ALA A 124 2.78 9.42 0.30
C ALA A 124 3.14 9.48 -1.21
N ARG A 125 3.65 10.62 -1.71
CA ARG A 125 4.11 10.75 -3.10
C ARG A 125 5.24 9.76 -3.42
N ILE A 126 6.23 9.64 -2.55
CA ILE A 126 7.34 8.69 -2.69
C ILE A 126 6.84 7.25 -2.71
N VAL A 127 5.87 6.90 -1.86
CA VAL A 127 5.28 5.56 -1.83
C VAL A 127 4.60 5.24 -3.16
N HIS A 128 3.77 6.13 -3.69
CA HIS A 128 3.13 5.94 -4.98
C HIS A 128 4.16 5.80 -6.12
N GLU A 129 5.16 6.70 -6.16
CA GLU A 129 6.28 6.65 -7.11
C GLU A 129 7.01 5.30 -7.06
N ALA A 130 7.33 4.80 -5.87
CA ALA A 130 8.01 3.52 -5.68
C ALA A 130 7.19 2.31 -6.14
N ILE A 131 5.88 2.33 -5.86
CA ILE A 131 4.96 1.27 -6.27
C ILE A 131 4.84 1.24 -7.79
N ASP A 132 4.78 2.42 -8.43
CA ASP A 132 4.64 2.52 -9.88
C ASP A 132 5.93 2.18 -10.63
N LEU A 133 7.10 2.54 -10.08
CA LEU A 133 8.40 2.12 -10.59
C LEU A 133 8.57 0.58 -10.57
N SER A 134 7.85 -0.10 -9.69
CA SER A 134 7.90 -1.55 -9.51
C SER A 134 6.84 -2.30 -10.32
N ALA A 135 6.14 -1.61 -11.23
CA ALA A 135 5.23 -2.23 -12.19
C ALA A 135 5.96 -3.25 -13.07
N PRO A 136 5.29 -4.30 -13.54
CA PRO A 136 5.83 -5.14 -14.61
C PRO A 136 6.12 -4.26 -15.83
N ALA A 137 7.24 -4.50 -16.51
CA ALA A 137 7.49 -3.88 -17.80
C ALA A 137 6.33 -4.28 -18.72
N GLU A 138 5.62 -3.29 -19.29
CA GLU A 138 4.64 -3.56 -20.34
C GLU A 138 5.35 -4.40 -21.41
N GLN A 139 4.92 -5.65 -21.59
CA GLN A 139 5.23 -6.37 -22.80
C GLN A 139 4.51 -5.61 -23.90
N LEU A 140 5.25 -4.72 -24.59
CA LEU A 140 4.90 -4.29 -25.92
C LEU A 140 4.83 -5.58 -26.74
N GLU A 141 3.64 -6.18 -26.83
CA GLU A 141 3.36 -7.17 -27.85
C GLU A 141 3.50 -6.44 -29.18
N LEU A 142 4.71 -6.57 -29.71
CA LEU A 142 5.08 -6.28 -31.08
C LEU A 142 4.17 -7.18 -31.93
N PHE A 143 2.99 -6.69 -32.28
CA PHE A 143 2.22 -7.26 -33.38
C PHE A 143 3.05 -7.01 -34.65
N GLU A 144 4.01 -7.90 -34.89
CA GLU A 144 4.57 -8.09 -36.22
C GLU A 144 3.40 -8.54 -37.10
N VAL A 145 2.87 -7.58 -37.86
CA VAL A 145 1.95 -7.83 -38.96
C VAL A 145 2.77 -8.57 -40.02
N ALA A 146 2.56 -9.88 -40.12
CA ALA A 146 2.99 -10.70 -41.26
C ALA A 146 1.83 -10.85 -42.26
#